data_AF-A0A433QCY1-F1
#
_entry.id   AF-A0A433QCY1-F1
#
_cell.length_a   1.000
_cell.length_b   1.000
_cell.length_c   1.000
_cell.angle_alpha   90.00
_cell.angle_beta   90.00
_cell.angle_gamma   90.00
#
_symmetry.space_group_name_H-M   'P 1'
#
loop_
_entity.id
_entity.type
_entity.pdbx_description
1 polymer ?
#
loop_
_entity_poly.entity_id
_entity_poly.type
_entity_poly.pdbx_seq_one_letter_code
_entity_poly.pdbx_strand_id
1 'polypeptide(L)' 'ANEICEKESKKTIAAEHVITALQTLGFESYLEEVEEVFKEHKKTQKSTRLENSGMSEEELLRQQELLFEQSRIKFQAQQQ' A
#
# COMPACT_ATOMS: atom_id res chain seq x y z
N ALA A 1 21.66 5.21 -10.67
CA ALA A 1 20.77 4.72 -9.61
C ALA A 1 21.55 4.04 -8.49
N ASN A 2 22.36 3.00 -8.76
CA ASN A 2 23.20 2.34 -7.73
C ASN A 2 24.10 3.32 -6.98
N GLU A 3 24.85 4.15 -7.71
CA GLU A 3 25.72 5.17 -7.09
C GLU A 3 24.95 6.16 -6.20
N ILE A 4 23.71 6.49 -6.57
CA ILE A 4 22.85 7.40 -5.80
C ILE A 4 22.40 6.70 -4.51
N CYS A 5 21.99 5.44 -4.62
CA CYS A 5 21.62 4.60 -3.48
C CYS A 5 22.77 4.44 -2.47
N GLU A 6 23.98 4.20 -2.97
CA GLU A 6 25.20 4.08 -2.16
C GLU A 6 25.57 5.43 -1.50
N LYS A 7 25.45 6.55 -2.24
CA LYS A 7 25.64 7.91 -1.69
C LYS A 7 24.67 8.22 -0.55
N GLU A 8 23.43 7.74 -0.65
CA GLU A 8 22.42 7.86 0.41
C GLU A 8 22.56 6.82 1.54
N SER A 9 23.62 5.99 1.51
CA SER A 9 23.86 4.91 2.48
C SER A 9 22.70 3.91 2.60
N LYS A 10 21.93 3.72 1.51
CA LYS A 10 20.83 2.76 1.44
C LYS A 10 21.30 1.46 0.77
N LYS A 11 20.78 0.33 1.26
CA LYS A 11 21.08 -1.01 0.71
C LYS A 11 20.09 -1.47 -0.36
N THR A 12 18.97 -0.77 -0.50
CA THR A 12 17.90 -1.07 -1.47
C THR A 12 17.66 0.14 -2.34
N ILE A 13 17.66 -0.09 -3.65
CA ILE A 13 17.39 0.96 -4.63
C ILE A 13 15.89 1.26 -4.61
N ALA A 14 15.54 2.50 -4.22
CA ALA A 14 14.18 3.00 -4.23
C ALA A 14 13.86 3.67 -5.59
N ALA A 15 12.56 3.91 -5.83
CA ALA A 15 12.08 4.55 -7.06
C ALA A 15 12.69 5.96 -7.24
N GLU A 16 12.87 6.67 -6.14
CA GLU A 16 13.48 8.00 -6.10
C GLU A 16 14.93 7.99 -6.60
N HIS A 17 15.69 6.92 -6.33
CA HIS A 17 17.06 6.80 -6.85
C HIS A 17 17.10 6.59 -8.37
N VAL A 18 16.02 6.06 -8.95
CA VAL A 18 15.87 5.87 -10.41
C VAL A 18 15.48 7.19 -11.07
N ILE A 19 14.52 7.92 -10.49
CA ILE A 19 14.09 9.26 -10.96
C ILE A 19 15.28 10.21 -11.03
N THR A 20 16.05 10.33 -9.94
CA THR A 20 17.26 11.19 -9.91
C THR A 20 18.32 10.73 -10.91
N ALA A 21 18.43 9.43 -11.17
CA ALA A 21 19.36 8.90 -12.16
C ALA A 21 18.94 9.27 -13.59
N LEU A 22 17.65 9.18 -13.92
CA LEU A 22 17.12 9.57 -15.24
C LEU A 22 17.39 11.04 -15.53
N GLN A 23 17.17 11.91 -14.54
CA GLN A 23 17.48 13.33 -14.67
C GLN A 23 18.99 13.57 -14.89
N THR A 24 19.85 12.92 -14.09
CA THR A 24 21.31 13.07 -14.22
C THR A 24 21.86 12.59 -15.57
N LEU A 25 21.23 11.55 -16.15
CA LEU A 25 21.60 11.00 -17.45
C LEU A 25 21.02 11.77 -18.64
N GLY A 26 20.21 12.80 -18.39
CA GLY A 26 19.59 13.63 -19.45
C GLY A 26 18.32 13.03 -20.07
N PHE A 27 17.68 12.06 -19.42
CA PHE A 27 16.42 11.45 -19.85
C PHE A 27 15.20 12.16 -19.25
N GLU A 28 15.21 13.50 -19.22
CA GLU A 28 14.16 14.29 -18.57
C GLU A 28 12.78 14.11 -19.22
N SER A 29 12.74 13.78 -20.52
CA SER A 29 11.50 13.50 -21.25
C SER A 29 10.72 12.31 -20.69
N TYR A 30 11.38 11.40 -19.97
CA TYR A 30 10.72 10.23 -19.38
C TYR A 30 10.27 10.47 -17.93
N LEU A 31 10.67 11.59 -17.31
CA LEU A 31 10.36 11.84 -15.89
C LEU A 31 8.86 11.98 -15.65
N GLU A 32 8.14 12.66 -16.54
CA GLU A 32 6.69 12.89 -16.41
C GLU A 32 5.91 11.57 -16.35
N GLU A 33 6.13 10.67 -17.33
CA GLU A 33 5.48 9.37 -17.38
C GLU A 33 5.88 8.49 -16.18
N VAL A 34 7.16 8.50 -15.79
CA VAL A 34 7.66 7.71 -14.65
C VAL A 34 7.08 8.21 -13.32
N GLU A 35 6.96 9.52 -13.13
CA GLU A 35 6.36 10.11 -11.92
C GLU A 35 4.85 9.83 -11.83
N GLU A 36 4.14 9.85 -12.96
CA GLU A 36 2.72 9.52 -13.01
C GLU A 36 2.48 8.07 -12.55
N VAL A 37 3.23 7.12 -13.13
CA VAL A 37 3.17 5.69 -12.75
C VAL A 37 3.56 5.51 -11.29
N PHE A 38 4.60 6.19 -10.81
CA PHE A 38 5.01 6.12 -9.41
C PHE A 38 3.91 6.61 -8.46
N LYS A 39 3.22 7.70 -8.81
CA LYS A 39 2.11 8.24 -8.03
C LYS A 39 0.92 7.29 -7.99
N GLU A 40 0.58 6.65 -9.10
CA GLU A 40 -0.47 5.64 -9.17
C GLU A 40 -0.13 4.40 -8.32
N HIS A 41 1.09 3.90 -8.43
CA HIS A 41 1.55 2.76 -7.63
C HIS A 41 1.47 3.06 -6.12
N LYS A 42 1.88 4.28 -5.73
CA LYS A 42 1.82 4.74 -4.33
C LYS A 42 0.39 4.85 -3.80
N LYS A 43 -0.60 5.20 -4.65
CA LYS A 43 -2.02 5.16 -4.27
C LYS A 43 -2.50 3.74 -4.05
N THR A 44 -2.10 2.82 -4.94
CA THR A 44 -2.50 1.40 -4.87
C THR A 44 -1.98 0.73 -3.59
N GLN A 45 -0.75 1.05 -3.18
CA GLN A 45 -0.16 0.50 -1.94
C GLN A 45 -0.86 0.95 -0.66
N LYS A 46 -1.47 2.14 -0.65
CA LYS A 46 -2.17 2.67 0.53
C LYS A 46 -3.57 2.11 0.69
N SER A 47 -4.11 1.46 -0.33
CA SER A 47 -5.49 1.01 -0.36
C SER A 47 -5.61 -0.35 0.31
N THR A 48 -5.99 -0.36 1.59
CA THR A 48 -6.41 -1.62 2.25
C THR A 48 -7.90 -1.87 1.96
N ARG A 49 -8.31 -3.14 1.79
CA ARG A 49 -9.72 -3.49 1.54
C ARG A 49 -10.68 -2.89 2.59
N LEU A 50 -10.19 -2.70 3.81
CA LEU A 50 -10.97 -2.17 4.93
C LEU A 50 -11.21 -0.66 4.80
N GLU A 51 -10.19 0.12 4.40
CA GLU A 51 -10.32 1.56 4.15
C GLU A 51 -11.23 1.88 2.96
N ASN A 52 -11.31 0.99 1.98
CA ASN A 52 -12.23 1.10 0.84
C ASN A 52 -13.65 0.62 1.14
N SER A 53 -13.94 0.15 2.35
CA SER A 53 -15.24 -0.45 2.66
C SER A 53 -16.40 0.55 2.61
N GLY A 54 -16.11 1.86 2.66
CA GLY A 54 -17.11 2.93 2.66
C GLY A 54 -17.96 2.99 3.94
N MET A 55 -17.64 2.14 4.92
CA MET A 55 -18.31 2.08 6.21
C MET A 55 -17.56 2.90 7.24
N SER A 56 -18.29 3.49 8.19
CA SER A 56 -17.67 4.14 9.33
C SER A 56 -17.01 3.09 10.24
N GLU A 57 -16.04 3.54 11.06
CA GLU A 57 -15.37 2.68 12.03
C GLU A 57 -16.35 2.03 13.01
N GLU A 58 -17.40 2.76 13.42
CA GLU A 58 -18.45 2.27 14.30
C GLU A 58 -19.27 1.13 13.65
N GLU A 59 -19.63 1.27 12.38
CA GLU A 59 -20.35 0.22 11.64
C GLU A 59 -19.50 -1.04 11.44
N LEU A 60 -18.21 -0.86 11.15
CA LEU A 60 -17.25 -1.96 11.03
C LEU A 60 -17.11 -2.73 12.34
N LEU A 61 -17.00 -2.01 13.48
CA LEU A 61 -16.90 -2.62 14.79
C LEU A 61 -18.16 -3.43 15.12
N ARG A 62 -19.34 -2.85 14.87
CA ARG A 62 -20.62 -3.53 15.10
C ARG A 62 -20.76 -4.79 14.26
N GLN A 63 -20.33 -4.77 12.99
CA GLN A 63 -20.32 -5.96 12.14
C GLN A 63 -19.35 -7.01 12.65
N GLN A 64 -18.16 -6.61 13.10
CA GLN A 64 -17.16 -7.52 13.66
C GLN A 64 -17.70 -8.24 14.90
N GLU A 65 -18.32 -7.52 15.84
CA GLU A 65 -18.90 -8.09 17.05
C GLU A 65 -20.01 -9.10 16.71
N LEU A 66 -20.90 -8.75 15.77
CA LEU A 66 -21.98 -9.63 15.34
C LEU A 66 -21.46 -10.92 14.68
N LEU A 67 -20.41 -10.83 13.86
CA LEU A 67 -19.75 -12.00 13.27
C LEU A 67 -19.11 -12.90 14.33
N PHE A 68 -18.52 -12.33 15.38
CA PHE A 68 -17.97 -13.11 16.49
C PHE A 68 -19.05 -13.82 17.29
N GLU A 69 -20.16 -13.16 17.59
CA GLU A 69 -21.28 -13.77 18.31
C GLU A 69 -21.90 -14.92 17.50
N GLN A 70 -22.14 -14.71 16.21
CA GLN A 70 -22.61 -15.78 15.32
C GLN A 70 -21.66 -16.97 15.27
N SER A 71 -20.35 -16.71 15.25
CA SER A 71 -19.33 -17.77 15.25
C SER A 71 -19.33 -18.56 16.56
N ARG A 72 -19.48 -17.89 17.70
CA ARG A 72 -19.61 -18.53 19.02
C ARG A 72 -20.83 -19.42 19.10
N ILE A 73 -21.99 -18.94 18.62
CA ILE A 73 -23.23 -19.72 18.59
C ILE A 73 -23.07 -20.97 17.72
N LYS A 74 -22.53 -20.83 16.50
CA LYS A 74 -22.28 -21.97 15.61
C LYS A 74 -21.34 -23.00 16.23
N PHE A 75 -20.27 -22.55 16.87
CA PHE A 75 -19.31 -23.43 17.53
C PHE A 75 -19.95 -24.19 18.70
N GLN A 76 -20.78 -23.52 19.52
CA GLN A 76 -21.52 -24.17 20.60
C GLN A 76 -22.52 -25.19 20.06
N ALA A 77 -23.26 -24.86 18.99
CA ALA A 77 -24.22 -25.76 18.35
C ALA A 77 -23.53 -26.97 17.69
N GLN A 78 -22.28 -26.85 17.26
CA GLN A 78 -21.50 -27.94 16.67
C GLN A 78 -20.87 -28.86 17.72
N GLN A 79 -20.73 -28.40 18.97
CA GLN A 79 -20.22 -29.20 20.10
C GLN A 79 -21.32 -29.91 20.90
N GLN A 80 -22.60 -29.67 20.59
CA GLN A 80 -23.75 -30.41 21.13
C GLN A 80 -24.15 -31.54 20.17
#